data_AF-A0A968BWI6-F1
#
_entry.id   AF-A0A968BWI6-F1
#
_cell.length_a   1.000
_cell.length_b   1.000
_cell.length_c   1.000
_cell.angle_alpha   90.00
_cell.angle_beta   90.00
_cell.angle_gamma   90.00
#
_symmetry.space_group_name_H-M   'P 1'
#
loop_
_entity.id
_entity.type
_entity.pdbx_description
1 polymer ?
#
loop_
_entity_poly.entity_id
_entity_poly.type
_entity_poly.pdbx_seq_one_letter_code
_entity_poly.pdbx_strand_id
1 'polypeptide(L)'
;YVAVVALREQYVHDKPQAVAIFDFLERHWPKLLNGIESQVIPRTNNAVELVIRRFDQHYQNFCGFESIETAQIYLGVFEKLYRLTPFSQDAQPRIRGKCPLELAGYDLSRLPVAALWDGLSIEWPMEAPHA
;
A
#
# COMPACT_ATOMS: atom_id res chain seq x y z
N TYR A 1 10.76 -23.65 -7.64
CA TYR A 1 12.01 -22.88 -7.72
C TYR A 1 13.12 -23.66 -8.42
N VAL A 2 13.66 -24.73 -7.83
CA VAL A 2 14.78 -25.50 -8.42
C VAL A 2 14.50 -25.92 -9.87
N ALA A 3 13.31 -26.46 -10.13
CA ALA A 3 12.88 -26.83 -11.49
C ALA A 3 12.84 -25.64 -12.47
N VAL A 4 12.54 -24.43 -12.00
CA VAL A 4 12.52 -23.21 -12.83
C VAL A 4 13.96 -22.76 -13.10
N VAL A 5 14.81 -22.71 -12.07
CA VAL A 5 16.22 -22.30 -12.21
C VAL A 5 16.99 -23.25 -13.14
N ALA A 6 16.66 -24.55 -13.14
CA ALA A 6 17.24 -25.52 -14.05
C ALA A 6 16.98 -25.21 -15.54
N LEU A 7 15.95 -24.42 -15.87
CA LEU A 7 15.63 -24.00 -17.24
C LEU A 7 16.47 -22.80 -17.71
N ARG A 8 17.31 -22.22 -16.84
CA ARG A 8 18.06 -20.98 -17.12
C ARG A 8 18.91 -21.09 -18.38
N GLU A 9 19.72 -22.13 -18.51
CA GLU A 9 20.64 -22.27 -19.65
C GLU A 9 19.88 -22.30 -20.98
N GLN A 10 18.81 -23.11 -21.06
CA GLN A 10 17.98 -23.20 -22.25
C GLN A 10 17.32 -21.85 -22.60
N TYR A 11 16.68 -21.21 -21.63
CA TYR A 11 15.94 -19.97 -21.89
C TYR A 11 16.84 -18.76 -22.14
N VAL A 12 18.02 -18.68 -21.50
CA VAL A 12 19.00 -17.61 -21.76
C VAL A 12 19.67 -17.80 -23.12
N HIS A 13 19.89 -19.04 -23.55
CA HIS A 13 20.36 -19.35 -24.89
C HIS A 13 19.36 -18.88 -25.97
N ASP A 14 18.09 -19.25 -25.82
CA ASP A 14 17.05 -18.89 -26.79
C ASP A 14 16.65 -17.41 -26.71
N LYS A 15 16.72 -16.81 -25.51
CA LYS A 15 16.33 -15.42 -25.21
C LYS A 15 17.28 -14.81 -24.18
N PRO A 16 18.35 -14.13 -24.61
CA PRO A 16 19.34 -13.54 -23.69
C PRO A 16 18.73 -12.61 -22.62
N GLN A 17 17.67 -11.88 -22.97
CA GLN A 17 16.92 -11.02 -22.04
C GLN A 17 16.26 -11.76 -20.86
N ALA A 18 16.07 -13.08 -20.96
CA ALA A 18 15.53 -13.89 -19.87
C ALA A 18 16.48 -13.95 -18.66
N VAL A 19 17.77 -13.62 -18.83
CA VAL A 19 18.74 -13.60 -17.72
C VAL A 19 18.26 -12.72 -16.57
N ALA A 20 17.63 -11.57 -16.88
CA ALA A 20 17.10 -10.64 -15.87
C ALA A 20 16.00 -11.28 -15.02
N ILE A 21 15.18 -12.18 -15.59
CA ILE A 21 14.12 -12.89 -14.86
C ILE A 21 14.73 -13.88 -13.87
N PHE A 22 15.74 -14.63 -14.30
CA PHE A 22 16.42 -15.59 -13.43
C PHE A 22 17.19 -14.88 -12.30
N ASP A 23 17.91 -13.80 -12.63
CA ASP A 23 18.65 -13.01 -11.64
C ASP A 23 17.69 -12.36 -10.63
N PHE A 24 16.53 -11.88 -11.09
CA PHE A 24 15.47 -11.39 -10.22
C PHE A 24 14.94 -12.50 -9.31
N LEU A 25 14.61 -13.66 -9.88
CA LEU A 25 14.07 -14.79 -9.12
C LEU A 25 15.06 -15.24 -8.06
N GLU A 26 16.35 -15.41 -8.40
CA GLU A 26 17.39 -15.82 -7.46
C GLU A 26 17.55 -14.81 -6.31
N ARG A 27 17.60 -13.51 -6.63
CA ARG A 27 17.75 -12.45 -5.62
C ARG A 27 16.55 -12.32 -4.69
N HIS A 28 15.34 -12.55 -5.20
CA HIS A 28 14.10 -12.23 -4.48
C HIS A 28 13.34 -13.46 -3.96
N TRP A 29 13.71 -14.68 -4.37
CA TRP A 29 13.02 -15.91 -3.98
C TRP A 29 12.79 -16.06 -2.46
N PRO A 30 13.78 -15.81 -1.58
CA PRO A 30 13.56 -15.92 -0.14
C PRO A 30 12.45 -15.00 0.39
N LYS A 31 12.27 -13.83 -0.23
CA LYS A 31 11.21 -12.87 0.15
C LYS A 31 9.86 -13.24 -0.47
N LEU A 32 9.87 -13.75 -1.70
CA LEU A 32 8.66 -14.16 -2.43
C LEU A 32 8.00 -15.39 -1.81
N LEU A 33 8.79 -16.29 -1.21
CA LEU A 33 8.28 -17.52 -0.59
C LEU A 33 7.15 -17.26 0.42
N ASN A 34 7.27 -16.19 1.22
CA ASN A 34 6.28 -15.82 2.22
C ASN A 34 4.91 -15.42 1.61
N GLY A 35 4.90 -14.94 0.37
CA GLY A 35 3.69 -14.52 -0.33
C GLY A 35 3.02 -15.63 -1.15
N ILE A 36 3.72 -16.73 -1.41
CA ILE A 36 3.16 -17.87 -2.16
C ILE A 36 2.10 -18.53 -1.28
N GLU A 37 0.89 -18.68 -1.83
CA GLU A 37 -0.26 -19.28 -1.14
C GLU A 37 -0.73 -18.57 0.15
N SER A 38 -0.09 -17.46 0.52
CA SER A 38 -0.51 -16.66 1.66
C SER A 38 -1.94 -16.13 1.45
N GLN A 39 -2.78 -16.35 2.45
CA GLN A 39 -4.12 -15.75 2.54
C GLN A 39 -4.07 -14.35 3.18
N VAL A 40 -2.94 -13.99 3.80
CA VAL A 40 -2.75 -12.73 4.52
C VAL A 40 -2.07 -11.69 3.64
N ILE A 41 -1.07 -12.09 2.86
CA ILE A 41 -0.33 -11.19 1.98
C ILE A 41 -1.09 -11.07 0.65
N PRO A 42 -1.61 -9.89 0.29
CA PRO A 42 -2.29 -9.72 -0.99
C PRO A 42 -1.34 -9.95 -2.16
N ARG A 43 -1.82 -10.65 -3.20
CA ARG A 43 -1.05 -10.88 -4.45
C ARG A 43 -1.00 -9.67 -5.37
N THR A 44 -1.78 -8.62 -5.08
CA THR A 44 -1.87 -7.41 -5.87
C THR A 44 -1.26 -6.23 -5.12
N ASN A 45 -0.52 -5.39 -5.81
CA ASN A 45 0.00 -4.13 -5.29
C ASN A 45 -1.01 -2.97 -5.40
N ASN A 46 -2.23 -3.20 -5.90
CA ASN A 46 -3.27 -2.18 -6.13
C ASN A 46 -3.47 -1.21 -4.94
N ALA A 47 -3.44 -1.72 -3.71
CA ALA A 47 -3.59 -0.88 -2.52
C ALA A 47 -2.41 0.09 -2.36
N VAL A 48 -1.18 -0.40 -2.55
CA VAL A 48 0.05 0.39 -2.47
C VAL A 48 0.10 1.41 -3.61
N GLU A 49 -0.16 0.97 -4.84
CA GLU A 49 -0.21 1.86 -6.01
C GLU A 49 -1.26 2.96 -5.85
N LEU A 50 -2.42 2.65 -5.26
CA LEU A 50 -3.44 3.65 -5.00
C LEU A 50 -2.96 4.71 -4.00
N VAL A 51 -2.29 4.31 -2.92
CA VAL A 51 -1.75 5.26 -1.92
C VAL A 51 -0.69 6.14 -2.56
N ILE A 52 0.27 5.56 -3.29
CA ILE A 52 1.33 6.30 -3.99
C ILE A 52 0.72 7.29 -4.98
N ARG A 53 -0.21 6.84 -5.82
CA ARG A 53 -0.88 7.71 -6.78
C ARG A 53 -1.61 8.87 -6.12
N ARG A 54 -2.24 8.65 -4.96
CA ARG A 54 -2.92 9.71 -4.20
C ARG A 54 -1.92 10.71 -3.60
N PHE A 55 -0.77 10.22 -3.14
CA PHE A 55 0.33 11.07 -2.68
C PHE A 55 0.86 11.95 -3.81
N ASP A 56 1.17 11.36 -4.96
CA ASP A 56 1.67 12.08 -6.12
C ASP A 56 0.66 13.11 -6.63
N GLN A 57 -0.63 12.77 -6.66
CA GLN A 57 -1.70 13.72 -7.01
C GLN A 57 -1.79 14.89 -6.02
N HIS A 58 -1.67 14.62 -4.72
CA HIS A 58 -1.77 15.65 -3.69
C HIS A 58 -0.59 16.63 -3.77
N TYR A 59 0.60 16.14 -4.09
CA TYR A 59 1.83 16.93 -4.19
C TYR A 59 2.29 17.20 -5.63
N GLN A 60 1.40 17.08 -6.63
CA GLN A 60 1.79 17.16 -8.04
C GLN A 60 2.47 18.49 -8.42
N ASN A 61 2.03 19.60 -7.80
CA ASN A 61 2.58 20.94 -8.03
C ASN A 61 3.58 21.38 -6.95
N PHE A 62 4.01 20.45 -6.11
CA PHE A 62 4.92 20.72 -5.00
C PHE A 62 6.37 20.67 -5.49
N CYS A 63 7.17 21.69 -5.17
CA CYS A 63 8.55 21.82 -5.65
C CYS A 63 9.56 20.88 -4.95
N GLY A 64 9.08 19.98 -4.08
CA GLY A 64 9.90 19.07 -3.27
C GLY A 64 10.02 19.52 -1.81
N PHE A 65 10.47 18.61 -0.96
CA PHE A 65 10.67 18.85 0.46
C PHE A 65 12.02 19.54 0.69
N GLU A 66 12.08 20.43 1.68
CA GLU A 66 13.32 21.13 2.04
C GLU A 66 14.35 20.20 2.68
N SER A 67 13.88 19.15 3.36
CA SER A 67 14.71 18.17 4.08
C SER A 67 13.96 16.85 4.31
N ILE A 68 14.65 15.84 4.84
CA ILE A 68 14.02 14.56 5.23
C ILE A 68 13.03 14.78 6.37
N GLU A 69 13.36 15.64 7.32
CA GLU A 69 12.51 15.96 8.48
C GLU A 69 11.19 16.60 8.02
N THR A 70 11.27 17.56 7.09
CA THR A 70 10.06 18.16 6.50
C THR A 70 9.27 17.12 5.70
N ALA A 71 9.93 16.25 4.93
CA ALA A 71 9.25 15.15 4.23
C ALA A 71 8.47 14.22 5.18
N GLN A 72 9.03 13.91 6.36
CA GLN A 72 8.35 13.10 7.38
C GLN A 72 7.11 13.80 7.95
N ILE A 73 7.19 15.11 8.21
CA ILE A 73 6.03 15.90 8.67
C ILE A 73 4.92 15.88 7.62
N TYR A 74 5.27 16.11 6.34
CA TYR A 74 4.32 16.10 5.24
C TYR A 74 3.70 14.72 5.03
N LEU A 75 4.50 13.64 5.10
CA LEU A 75 3.97 12.28 5.05
C LEU A 75 3.03 12.00 6.22
N GLY A 76 3.39 12.48 7.41
CA GLY A 76 2.56 12.45 8.60
C GLY A 76 1.20 13.11 8.35
N VAL A 77 1.15 14.32 7.81
CA VAL A 77 -0.11 15.01 7.48
C VAL A 77 -0.88 14.30 6.37
N PHE A 78 -0.19 13.88 5.30
CA PHE A 78 -0.79 13.18 4.18
C PHE A 78 -1.50 11.91 4.62
N GLU A 79 -0.91 11.13 5.53
CA GLU A 79 -1.55 9.93 6.07
C GLU A 79 -2.96 10.22 6.63
N LYS A 80 -3.11 11.31 7.40
CA LYS A 80 -4.38 11.68 8.03
C LYS A 80 -5.36 12.16 6.98
N LEU A 81 -4.90 13.02 6.05
CA LEU A 81 -5.71 13.48 4.92
C LEU A 81 -6.20 12.31 4.08
N TYR A 82 -5.31 11.38 3.69
CA TYR A 82 -5.66 10.21 2.91
C TYR A 82 -6.71 9.36 3.63
N ARG A 83 -6.55 9.10 4.94
CA ARG A 83 -7.46 8.25 5.72
C ARG A 83 -8.83 8.88 5.98
N LEU A 84 -8.91 10.21 6.10
CA LEU A 84 -10.11 10.91 6.57
C LEU A 84 -10.82 11.72 5.49
N THR A 85 -10.21 11.98 4.34
CA THR A 85 -10.86 12.73 3.26
C THR A 85 -11.93 11.86 2.60
N PRO A 86 -13.21 12.29 2.58
CA PRO A 86 -14.25 11.58 1.87
C PRO A 86 -14.01 11.54 0.36
N PHE A 87 -14.40 10.45 -0.29
CA PHE A 87 -14.43 10.39 -1.76
C PHE A 87 -15.43 11.41 -2.32
N SER A 88 -15.06 12.03 -3.44
CA SER A 88 -15.87 13.06 -4.11
C SER A 88 -17.25 12.55 -4.53
N GLN A 89 -18.13 13.48 -4.88
CA GLN A 89 -19.48 13.17 -5.36
C GLN A 89 -19.48 12.42 -6.71
N ASP A 90 -18.40 12.51 -7.48
CA ASP A 90 -18.25 11.77 -8.74
C ASP A 90 -17.85 10.30 -8.54
N ALA A 91 -17.53 9.91 -7.31
CA ALA A 91 -17.19 8.53 -7.00
C ALA A 91 -18.43 7.60 -7.14
N GLN A 92 -18.15 6.30 -7.29
CA GLN A 92 -19.19 5.28 -7.39
C GLN A 92 -20.12 5.34 -6.15
N PRO A 93 -21.44 5.08 -6.32
CA PRO A 93 -22.41 5.24 -5.23
C PRO A 93 -22.04 4.53 -3.92
N ARG A 94 -21.36 3.38 -4.00
CA ARG A 94 -20.94 2.59 -2.83
C ARG A 94 -19.94 3.30 -1.91
N ILE A 95 -19.09 4.17 -2.46
CA ILE A 95 -17.97 4.80 -1.73
C ILE A 95 -18.08 6.32 -1.61
N ARG A 96 -18.99 6.92 -2.37
CA ARG A 96 -19.24 8.36 -2.40
C ARG A 96 -19.50 8.92 -1.00
N GLY A 97 -18.83 10.02 -0.66
CA GLY A 97 -19.01 10.71 0.62
C GLY A 97 -18.47 9.97 1.84
N LYS A 98 -17.90 8.77 1.67
CA LYS A 98 -17.20 8.03 2.73
C LYS A 98 -15.70 8.26 2.62
N CYS A 99 -14.97 8.28 3.71
CA CYS A 99 -13.51 8.26 3.70
C CYS A 99 -12.96 6.82 3.76
N PRO A 100 -11.67 6.61 3.49
CA PRO A 100 -11.06 5.27 3.58
C PRO A 100 -11.25 4.56 4.93
N LEU A 101 -11.22 5.26 6.07
CA LEU A 101 -11.47 4.63 7.37
C LEU A 101 -12.92 4.16 7.52
N GLU A 102 -13.90 4.94 7.07
CA GLU A 102 -15.31 4.50 7.09
C GLU A 102 -15.53 3.29 6.18
N LEU A 103 -14.85 3.23 5.03
CA LEU A 103 -14.89 2.05 4.15
C LEU A 103 -14.24 0.81 4.77
N ALA A 104 -13.26 0.99 5.66
CA ALA A 104 -12.66 -0.07 6.44
C ALA A 104 -13.52 -0.49 7.66
N GLY A 105 -14.64 0.20 7.91
CA GLY A 105 -15.59 -0.14 8.98
C GLY A 105 -15.38 0.60 10.30
N TYR A 106 -14.52 1.64 10.32
CA TYR A 106 -14.33 2.46 11.53
C TYR A 106 -15.49 3.44 11.71
N ASP A 107 -15.99 3.56 12.95
CA ASP A 107 -16.91 4.61 13.35
C ASP A 107 -16.12 5.86 13.76
N LEU A 108 -16.08 6.86 12.87
CA LEU A 108 -15.34 8.10 13.10
C LEU A 108 -15.91 8.95 14.25
N SER A 109 -17.18 8.77 14.61
CA SER A 109 -17.80 9.53 15.71
C SER A 109 -17.19 9.18 17.08
N ARG A 110 -16.56 8.01 17.16
CA ARG A 110 -15.92 7.48 18.38
C ARG A 110 -14.40 7.58 18.36
N LEU A 111 -13.84 8.19 17.31
CA LEU A 111 -12.40 8.20 17.10
C LEU A 111 -11.74 9.24 18.03
N PRO A 112 -10.85 8.84 18.95
CA PRO A 112 -10.19 9.78 19.84
C PRO A 112 -9.17 10.58 19.03
N VAL A 113 -9.53 11.84 18.82
CA VAL A 113 -8.76 12.80 18.03
C VAL A 113 -7.29 12.85 18.49
N ALA A 114 -7.01 12.82 19.80
CA ALA A 114 -5.64 12.80 20.32
C ALA A 114 -4.80 11.61 19.81
N ALA A 115 -5.34 10.39 19.83
CA ALA A 115 -4.62 9.20 19.37
C ALA A 115 -4.32 9.22 17.87
N LEU A 116 -5.20 9.83 17.08
CA LEU A 116 -5.01 10.03 15.64
C LEU A 116 -3.85 11.00 15.34
N TRP A 117 -3.67 12.03 16.16
CA TRP A 117 -2.62 13.04 15.97
C TRP A 117 -1.24 12.58 16.45
N ASP A 118 -1.18 11.68 17.43
CA ASP A 118 0.09 11.13 17.96
C ASP A 118 0.77 10.13 17.00
N GLY A 119 0.20 9.90 15.81
CA GLY A 119 0.80 9.01 14.80
C GLY A 119 0.83 7.54 15.23
N LEU A 120 0.15 7.20 16.32
CA LEU A 120 -0.12 5.81 16.70
C LEU A 120 -1.01 5.22 15.62
N SER A 121 -0.38 4.48 14.71
CA SER A 121 -1.09 3.73 13.67
C SER A 121 -2.14 2.90 14.39
N ILE A 122 -3.39 3.28 14.19
CA ILE A 122 -4.55 2.89 14.99
C ILE A 122 -4.58 1.37 15.21
N GLU A 123 -3.94 0.89 16.28
CA GLU A 123 -4.22 -0.41 16.90
C GLU A 123 -5.48 -0.21 17.72
N TRP A 124 -6.60 -0.04 17.04
CA TRP A 124 -7.89 0.04 17.70
C TRP A 124 -8.33 -1.39 18.05
N PRO A 125 -8.61 -1.69 19.33
CA PRO A 125 -9.33 -2.90 19.66
C PRO A 125 -10.78 -2.69 19.20
N MET A 126 -11.06 -3.04 17.94
CA MET A 126 -12.43 -3.19 17.48
C MET A 126 -12.95 -4.47 18.15
N GLU A 127 -13.74 -4.35 19.20
CA GLU A 127 -14.75 -5.39 19.45
C GLU A 127 -15.58 -5.46 18.18
N ALA A 128 -15.36 -6.52 17.38
CA ALA A 128 -16.16 -6.77 16.20
C ALA A 128 -17.63 -6.78 16.65
N PRO A 129 -18.55 -6.10 15.95
CA PRO A 129 -19.96 -6.26 16.25
C PRO A 129 -20.28 -7.74 16.08
N HIS A 130 -20.64 -8.40 17.18
CA HIS A 130 -21.16 -9.75 17.14
C HIS A 130 -22.31 -9.80 16.13
N ALA A 131 -22.17 -10.69 15.14
CA ALA A 131 -23.23 -11.04 14.20
C ALA A 131 -24.37 -11.76 14.93
#